data_AF-A0A2M9G744-F1
#
_entry.id   AF-A0A2M9G744-F1
#
_cell.length_a   1.000
_cell.length_b   1.000
_cell.length_c   1.000
_cell.angle_alpha   90.00
_cell.angle_beta   90.00
_cell.angle_gamma   90.00
#
_symmetry.space_group_name_H-M   'P 1'
#
loop_
_entity.id
_entity.type
_entity.pdbx_description
1 polymer ?
#
loop_
_entity_poly.entity_id
_entity_poly.type
_entity_poly.pdbx_seq_one_letter_code
_entity_poly.pdbx_strand_id
1 'polypeptide(L)' 'MLDDLEMEAIDDWRFRNRMPSRAAAIRELIRRGLLSPADVPEDLSDRTSTDFRIVDPDEAREQKD' A
#
# COMPACT_ATOMS: atom_id res chain seq x y z
N MET A 1 -13.49 -3.34 -2.87
CA MET A 1 -12.90 -4.49 -2.15
C MET A 1 -11.58 -4.78 -2.81
N LEU A 2 -10.60 -5.29 -2.06
CA LEU A 2 -9.31 -5.65 -2.66
C LEU A 2 -9.49 -6.78 -3.67
N ASP A 3 -8.82 -6.69 -4.80
CA ASP A 3 -8.77 -7.77 -5.79
C ASP A 3 -7.72 -8.82 -5.44
N ASP A 4 -7.66 -9.89 -6.23
CA ASP A 4 -6.75 -11.01 -5.99
C ASP A 4 -5.27 -10.59 -6.06
N LEU A 5 -4.92 -9.64 -6.94
CA LEU A 5 -3.55 -9.14 -7.08
C LEU A 5 -3.14 -8.31 -5.88
N GLU A 6 -4.05 -7.48 -5.37
CA GLU A 6 -3.83 -6.69 -4.15
C GLU A 6 -3.67 -7.60 -2.93
N MET A 7 -4.45 -8.67 -2.87
CA MET A 7 -4.33 -9.68 -1.81
C MET A 7 -3.01 -10.44 -1.87
N GLU A 8 -2.54 -10.82 -3.07
CA GLU A 8 -1.25 -11.46 -3.30
C GLU A 8 -0.09 -10.54 -2.90
N ALA A 9 -0.13 -9.26 -3.29
CA ALA A 9 0.89 -8.28 -2.93
C ALA A 9 1.03 -8.11 -1.39
N ILE A 10 -0.09 -8.12 -0.67
CA ILE A 10 -0.10 -8.08 0.81
C ILE A 10 0.55 -9.35 1.38
N ASP A 11 0.26 -10.52 0.81
CA ASP A 11 0.86 -11.78 1.24
C ASP A 11 2.36 -11.84 0.96
N ASP A 12 2.81 -11.41 -0.22
CA ASP A 12 4.22 -11.32 -0.55
C ASP A 12 4.97 -10.40 0.41
N TRP A 13 4.40 -9.24 0.70
CA TRP A 13 4.96 -8.32 1.68
C TRP A 13 5.01 -8.95 3.07
N ARG A 14 3.96 -9.65 3.49
CA ARG A 14 3.90 -10.40 4.75
C ARG A 14 5.02 -11.44 4.82
N PHE A 15 5.21 -12.25 3.79
CA PHE A 15 6.25 -13.29 3.78
C PHE A 15 7.66 -12.69 3.80
N ARG A 16 7.93 -11.67 2.98
CA ARG A 16 9.21 -10.95 2.96
C ARG A 16 9.57 -10.34 4.32
N ASN A 17 8.58 -9.80 5.03
CA ASN A 17 8.78 -9.17 6.34
C ASN A 17 8.55 -10.15 7.51
N ARG A 18 8.35 -11.44 7.26
CA ARG A 18 8.09 -12.48 8.27
C ARG A 18 6.94 -12.15 9.21
N MET A 19 5.89 -11.53 8.68
CA MET A 19 4.73 -11.13 9.44
C MET A 19 3.84 -12.36 9.76
N PRO A 20 3.35 -12.48 11.00
CA PRO A 20 2.73 -13.72 11.48
C PRO A 20 1.35 -14.01 10.87
N SER A 21 0.64 -12.98 10.38
CA SER A 21 -0.66 -13.13 9.74
C SER A 21 -0.91 -11.98 8.76
N ARG A 22 -1.88 -12.17 7.86
CA ARG A 22 -2.33 -11.10 6.95
C ARG A 22 -2.85 -9.88 7.71
N ALA A 23 -3.60 -10.10 8.79
CA ALA A 23 -4.08 -9.02 9.64
C ALA A 23 -2.95 -8.25 10.33
N ALA A 24 -1.86 -8.93 10.72
CA ALA A 24 -0.67 -8.24 11.25
C ALA A 24 0.01 -7.40 10.17
N ALA A 25 0.08 -7.92 8.94
CA ALA A 25 0.66 -7.20 7.81
C ALA A 25 -0.13 -5.94 7.45
N ILE A 26 -1.47 -6.05 7.34
CA ILE A 26 -2.36 -4.91 7.07
C ILE A 26 -2.20 -3.83 8.15
N ARG A 27 -2.18 -4.21 9.44
CA ARG A 27 -2.00 -3.24 10.53
C ARG A 27 -0.67 -2.50 10.45
N GLU A 28 0.40 -3.21 10.12
CA GLU A 28 1.73 -2.60 9.99
C GLU A 28 1.81 -1.69 8.76
N LEU A 29 1.19 -2.07 7.63
CA LEU A 29 1.08 -1.20 6.45
C LEU A 29 0.31 0.09 6.77
N ILE A 30 -0.83 -0.02 7.49
CA ILE A 30 -1.59 1.15 7.96
C ILE A 30 -0.71 2.02 8.86
N ARG A 31 -0.01 1.44 9.83
CA ARG A 31 0.87 2.17 10.75
C ARG A 31 1.97 2.92 9.98
N ARG A 32 2.60 2.29 8.98
CA ARG A 32 3.61 2.92 8.13
C ARG A 32 3.03 4.05 7.30
N GLY A 33 1.82 3.89 6.78
CA GLY A 33 1.09 4.95 6.07
C GLY A 33 0.83 6.16 6.98
N LEU A 34 0.37 5.93 8.22
CA LEU A 34 0.12 7.00 9.21
C LEU A 34 1.39 7.73 9.68
N LEU A 35 2.55 7.06 9.62
CA LEU A 35 3.84 7.65 9.97
C LEU A 35 4.59 8.19 8.75
N SER A 36 4.06 8.01 7.54
CA SER A 36 4.71 8.46 6.32
C SER A 36 4.73 9.99 6.28
N PRO A 37 5.87 10.64 5.98
CA PRO A 37 5.95 12.09 5.83
C PRO A 37 5.34 12.59 4.50
N ALA A 38 4.70 11.72 3.71
CA ALA A 38 4.14 12.08 2.42
C ALA A 38 2.96 13.05 2.60
N ASP A 39 2.96 14.13 1.81
CA ASP A 39 1.80 15.01 1.67
C ASP A 39 0.65 14.21 1.07
N VAL A 40 -0.29 13.82 1.91
CA VAL A 40 -1.59 13.36 1.44
C VAL A 40 -2.30 14.60 0.90
N PRO A 41 -2.74 14.60 -0.38
CA PRO A 41 -3.54 15.70 -0.91
C PRO A 41 -4.70 16.04 0.02
N GLU A 42 -4.91 17.32 0.32
CA GLU A 42 -6.01 17.79 1.18
C GLU A 42 -7.38 17.34 0.67
N ASP A 43 -7.50 17.16 -0.65
CA ASP A 43 -8.70 16.67 -1.31
C ASP A 43 -8.40 15.40 -2.13
N LEU A 44 -9.09 14.32 -1.78
CA LEU A 44 -9.05 13.03 -2.49
C LEU A 44 -10.40 12.72 -3.16
N SER A 45 -11.36 13.66 -3.15
CA SER A 45 -12.74 13.44 -3.61
C SER A 45 -12.82 13.16 -5.11
N ASP A 46 -11.89 13.69 -5.90
CA ASP A 46 -11.79 13.44 -7.34
C ASP A 46 -11.12 12.09 -7.67
N ARG A 47 -10.55 11.40 -6.68
CA ARG A 47 -9.91 10.09 -6.89
C ARG A 47 -10.92 8.96 -6.80
N THR A 48 -10.84 8.06 -7.76
CA THR A 48 -11.58 6.81 -7.78
C THR A 48 -10.87 5.75 -6.95
N SER A 49 -11.57 4.67 -6.60
CA SER A 49 -10.97 3.52 -5.93
C SER A 49 -9.78 2.94 -6.69
N THR A 50 -9.81 3.00 -8.02
CA THR A 50 -8.75 2.51 -8.90
C THR A 50 -7.48 3.32 -8.72
N ASP A 51 -7.55 4.59 -8.30
CA ASP A 51 -6.37 5.40 -8.08
C ASP A 51 -5.58 4.95 -6.82
N PHE A 52 -6.17 4.14 -5.94
CA PHE A 52 -5.54 3.64 -4.70
C PHE A 52 -4.97 2.22 -4.81
N ARG A 53 -4.85 1.70 -6.04
CA ARG A 53 -4.30 0.38 -6.36
C ARG A 53 -2.81 0.23 -6.00
N ILE A 54 -2.35 -1.02 -5.94
CA ILE A 54 -0.91 -1.31 -5.85
C ILE A 54 -0.15 -0.68 -7.02
N VAL A 55 0.96 -0.02 -6.70
CA VAL A 55 1.93 0.48 -7.68
C VAL A 55 3.06 -0.53 -7.78
N ASP A 56 3.60 -0.73 -8.98
CA ASP A 56 4.81 -1.50 -9.13
C ASP A 56 5.91 -0.80 -8.30
N PRO A 57 6.64 -1.50 -7.41
CA PRO A 57 7.73 -0.90 -6.66
C PRO A 57 8.80 -0.24 -7.55
N ASP A 58 8.91 -0.64 -8.82
CA ASP A 58 9.80 0.02 -9.78
C ASP A 58 9.19 1.34 -10.31
N GLU A 59 7.87 1.41 -10.54
CA GLU A 59 7.16 2.67 -10.87
C GLU A 59 7.13 3.68 -9.70
N ALA A 60 7.12 3.18 -8.45
CA ALA A 60 7.10 4.02 -7.25
C ALA A 60 8.44 4.73 -6.99
N ARG A 61 9.53 4.23 -7.56
CA ARG A 61 10.87 4.82 -7.46
C ARG A 61 11.08 5.93 -8.49
N GLU A 62 10.55 5.76 -9.70
CA GLU A 62 10.64 6.75 -10.78
C GLU A 62 9.86 8.05 -10.48
N GLN A 63 8.81 8.01 -9.65
CA GLN A 63 8.05 9.19 -9.23
C GLN A 63 8.73 10.03 -8.14
N LYS A 64 9.88 9.59 -7.62
CA LYS A 64 10.66 10.29 -6.59
C LYS A 64 11.88 11.06 -7.13
N ASP A 65 12.19 10.90 -8.41
CA ASP A 65 13.24 11.63 -9.16
C ASP A 65 12.62 12.79 -9.97
#